data_AF-A0AAX3WY67-F1
#
_entry.id   AF-A0AAX3WY67-F1
#
_cell.length_a   1.000
_cell.length_b   1.000
_cell.length_c   1.000
_cell.angle_alpha   90.00
_cell.angle_beta   90.00
_cell.angle_gamma   90.00
#
_symmetry.space_group_name_H-M   'P 1'
#
loop_
_entity.id
_entity.type
_entity.pdbx_description
1 polymer ?
#
loop_
_entity_poly.entity_id
_entity_poly.type
_entity_poly.pdbx_seq_one_letter_code
_entity_poly.pdbx_strand_id
1 'polypeptide(L)'
;MTNIQLNVLFKNMQKDDKKEVLMFHVLSDELPHADELLKLPGTIAILKVQDQEGVGAEFVSIQRDDKKTVLKFNVKRDSKKVYELYKFAGNNVKLEIQQSQMSIDEFYEAEEDEEEEEETSNDQISMDEVNQQSSDTE
;
A
#
# COMPACT_ATOMS: atom_id res chain seq x y z
N MET A 1 7.50 8.03 -3.37
CA MET A 1 6.32 7.54 -2.62
C MET A 1 6.79 6.93 -1.32
N THR A 2 6.05 7.07 -0.22
CA THR A 2 6.41 6.43 1.04
C THR A 2 6.02 4.95 0.99
N ASN A 3 6.99 4.06 1.13
CA ASN A 3 6.76 2.62 1.33
C ASN A 3 6.92 2.32 2.83
N ILE A 4 5.82 1.90 3.47
CA ILE A 4 5.76 1.62 4.90
C ILE A 4 5.81 0.10 5.09
N GLN A 5 6.80 -0.40 5.83
CA GLN A 5 6.93 -1.82 6.13
C GLN A 5 6.66 -2.09 7.61
N LEU A 6 5.77 -3.04 7.89
CA LEU A 6 5.33 -3.39 9.24
C LEU A 6 5.36 -4.90 9.46
N ASN A 7 5.76 -5.30 10.67
CA ASN A 7 5.51 -6.64 11.18
C ASN A 7 4.16 -6.64 11.88
N VAL A 8 3.21 -7.39 11.32
CA VAL A 8 1.83 -7.42 11.79
C VAL A 8 1.33 -8.85 11.94
N LEU A 9 0.37 -9.07 12.83
CA LEU A 9 -0.47 -10.25 12.81
C LEU A 9 -1.62 -9.98 11.84
N PHE A 10 -1.72 -10.75 10.76
CA PHE A 10 -2.91 -10.75 9.93
C PHE A 10 -4.02 -11.44 10.70
N LYS A 11 -4.87 -10.67 11.38
CA LYS A 11 -5.77 -11.22 12.39
C LYS A 11 -6.85 -12.09 11.77
N ASN A 12 -7.53 -11.54 10.77
CA ASN A 12 -8.59 -12.21 10.04
C ASN A 12 -8.95 -11.42 8.78
N MET A 13 -9.71 -12.11 7.94
CA MET A 13 -10.34 -11.59 6.75
C MET A 13 -11.82 -11.88 6.84
N GLN A 14 -12.66 -10.90 6.56
CA GLN A 14 -14.11 -11.03 6.65
C GLN A 14 -14.77 -10.63 5.32
N LYS A 15 -15.56 -11.55 4.79
CA LYS A 15 -16.44 -11.29 3.66
C LYS A 15 -17.54 -10.30 4.05
N ASP A 16 -17.68 -9.23 3.27
CA ASP A 16 -18.68 -8.18 3.48
C ASP A 16 -19.29 -7.74 2.15
N ASP A 17 -20.54 -8.11 1.89
CA ASP A 17 -21.28 -7.86 0.63
C ASP A 17 -20.43 -8.02 -0.65
N LYS A 18 -19.83 -6.94 -1.15
CA LYS A 18 -19.01 -6.84 -2.38
C LYS A 18 -17.49 -6.73 -2.15
N LYS A 19 -17.03 -6.78 -0.91
CA LYS A 19 -15.64 -6.56 -0.52
C LYS A 19 -15.17 -7.60 0.50
N GLU A 20 -13.85 -7.68 0.66
CA GLU A 20 -13.24 -8.40 1.77
C GLU A 20 -12.57 -7.39 2.70
N VAL A 21 -12.82 -7.54 3.99
CA VAL A 21 -12.27 -6.68 5.03
C VAL A 21 -11.04 -7.36 5.63
N LEU A 22 -9.88 -6.76 5.45
CA LEU A 22 -8.62 -7.23 6.01
C LEU A 22 -8.35 -6.50 7.33
N MET A 23 -8.00 -7.25 8.38
CA MET A 23 -7.63 -6.68 9.67
C MET A 23 -6.25 -7.16 10.10
N PHE A 24 -5.36 -6.20 10.36
CA PHE A 24 -3.99 -6.44 10.82
C PHE A 24 -3.78 -5.83 12.20
N HIS A 25 -3.05 -6.52 13.06
CA HIS A 25 -2.58 -5.98 14.33
C HIS A 25 -1.08 -5.72 14.26
N VAL A 26 -0.65 -4.51 14.56
CA VAL A 26 0.78 -4.18 14.66
C VAL A 26 1.38 -4.89 15.86
N LEU A 27 2.51 -5.57 15.66
CA LEU A 27 3.19 -6.38 16.68
C LEU A 27 4.24 -5.60 17.49
N SER A 28 4.39 -4.31 17.23
CA SER A 28 5.35 -3.44 17.92
C SER A 28 4.65 -2.59 18.98
N ASP A 29 5.36 -2.29 20.07
CA ASP A 29 4.90 -1.43 21.16
C ASP A 29 4.65 0.01 20.68
N GLU A 30 5.42 0.44 19.69
CA GLU A 30 5.27 1.73 19.01
C GLU A 30 4.86 1.51 17.57
N LEU A 31 4.01 2.38 17.04
CA LEU A 31 3.58 2.33 15.65
C LEU A 31 4.68 2.94 14.75
N PRO A 32 5.39 2.13 13.93
CA PRO A 32 6.34 2.67 12.97
C PRO A 32 5.60 3.54 11.95
N HIS A 33 6.23 4.63 11.49
CA HIS A 33 5.65 5.51 10.46
C HIS A 33 4.26 6.08 10.85
N ALA A 34 4.02 6.31 12.15
CA ALA A 34 2.72 6.73 12.66
C ALA A 34 2.16 7.97 11.93
N ASP A 35 2.96 9.01 11.73
CA ASP A 35 2.54 10.25 11.07
C ASP A 35 2.09 10.04 9.61
N GLU A 36 2.65 9.03 8.94
CA GLU A 36 2.33 8.68 7.56
C GLU A 36 1.06 7.80 7.55
N LEU A 37 1.02 6.77 8.39
CA LEU A 37 -0.14 5.87 8.53
C LEU A 37 -1.41 6.59 8.96
N LEU A 38 -1.31 7.66 9.77
CA LEU A 38 -2.45 8.45 10.21
C LEU A 38 -3.08 9.30 9.09
N LYS A 39 -2.38 9.49 7.96
CA LYS A 39 -2.88 10.26 6.80
C LYS A 39 -3.50 9.40 5.71
N LEU A 40 -3.27 8.08 5.75
CA LEU A 40 -3.78 7.14 4.75
C LEU A 40 -5.27 6.77 4.87
N PRO A 41 -5.96 6.88 6.03
CA PRO A 41 -7.39 6.58 6.07
C PRO A 41 -8.16 7.42 5.05
N GLY A 42 -8.96 6.77 4.22
CA GLY A 42 -9.67 7.41 3.12
C GLY A 42 -8.85 7.54 1.82
N THR A 43 -7.74 6.81 1.68
CA THR A 43 -7.00 6.69 0.42
C THR A 43 -6.89 5.24 -0.05
N ILE A 44 -6.49 5.05 -1.30
CA ILE A 44 -6.14 3.74 -1.84
C ILE A 44 -4.67 3.46 -1.56
N ALA A 45 -4.36 2.21 -1.21
CA ALA A 45 -3.02 1.72 -0.99
C ALA A 45 -2.82 0.36 -1.66
N ILE A 46 -1.63 0.14 -2.19
CA ILE A 46 -1.17 -1.18 -2.61
C ILE A 46 -0.57 -1.90 -1.40
N LEU A 47 -1.14 -3.06 -1.08
CA LEU A 47 -0.72 -3.92 0.03
C LEU A 47 0.06 -5.11 -0.51
N LYS A 48 1.29 -5.31 -0.03
CA LYS A 48 2.05 -6.55 -0.28
C LYS A 48 2.16 -7.33 1.03
N VAL A 49 1.71 -8.58 1.02
CA VAL A 49 1.74 -9.49 2.18
C VAL A 49 2.73 -10.60 1.89
N GLN A 50 3.77 -10.79 2.71
CA GLN A 50 4.75 -11.90 2.58
C GLN A 50 5.22 -12.13 1.13
N ASP A 51 5.81 -11.09 0.53
CA ASP A 51 6.38 -11.10 -0.82
C ASP A 51 5.40 -11.51 -1.94
N GLN A 52 4.09 -11.53 -1.68
CA GLN A 52 3.08 -11.69 -2.72
C GLN A 52 2.93 -10.42 -3.54
N GLU A 53 2.27 -10.56 -4.70
CA GLU A 53 1.88 -9.43 -5.52
C GLU A 53 1.01 -8.43 -4.74
N GLY A 54 1.17 -7.15 -5.09
CA GLY A 54 0.41 -6.07 -4.51
C GLY A 54 -1.08 -6.20 -4.80
N VAL A 55 -1.90 -5.95 -3.77
CA VAL A 55 -3.35 -5.81 -3.91
C VAL A 55 -3.76 -4.38 -3.60
N GLY A 56 -4.55 -3.78 -4.50
CA GLY A 56 -5.19 -2.50 -4.23
C GLY A 56 -6.24 -2.63 -3.13
N ALA A 57 -6.16 -1.72 -2.16
CA ALA A 57 -7.03 -1.72 -1.00
C ALA A 57 -7.36 -0.29 -0.55
N GLU A 58 -8.61 -0.06 -0.17
CA GLU A 58 -8.99 1.14 0.56
C GLU A 58 -8.47 1.02 2.00
N PHE A 59 -7.69 2.00 2.45
CA PHE A 59 -7.31 2.11 3.85
C PHE A 59 -8.48 2.73 4.61
N VAL A 60 -9.21 1.92 5.38
CA VAL A 60 -10.46 2.34 6.04
C VAL A 60 -10.18 3.09 7.32
N SER A 61 -9.34 2.52 8.19
CA SER A 61 -9.10 3.10 9.51
C SER A 61 -7.87 2.53 10.17
N ILE A 62 -7.25 3.35 11.01
CA ILE A 62 -6.26 2.96 11.99
C ILE A 62 -6.82 3.21 13.39
N GLN A 63 -6.81 2.19 14.25
CA GLN A 63 -7.33 2.27 15.61
C GLN A 63 -6.24 1.85 16.58
N ARG A 64 -5.80 2.78 17.43
CA ARG A 64 -4.87 2.49 18.52
C ARG A 64 -5.66 2.29 19.80
N ASP A 65 -5.55 1.11 20.39
CA ASP A 65 -6.00 0.82 21.75
C ASP A 65 -4.78 0.67 22.69
N ASP A 66 -5.03 0.52 24.00
CA ASP A 66 -3.96 0.39 25.00
C ASP A 66 -3.10 -0.88 24.85
N LYS A 67 -3.49 -1.81 23.98
CA LYS A 67 -2.87 -3.14 23.82
C LYS A 67 -2.27 -3.34 22.42
N LYS A 68 -2.80 -2.68 21.39
CA LYS A 68 -2.44 -2.91 19.99
C LYS A 68 -2.92 -1.78 19.09
N THR A 69 -2.29 -1.69 17.93
CA THR A 69 -2.80 -0.90 16.81
C THR A 69 -3.42 -1.82 15.77
N VAL A 70 -4.65 -1.52 15.36
CA VAL A 70 -5.41 -2.25 14.35
C VAL A 70 -5.47 -1.44 13.06
N LEU A 71 -5.06 -2.05 11.95
CA LEU A 71 -5.20 -1.51 10.61
C LEU A 71 -6.32 -2.25 9.88
N LYS A 72 -7.25 -1.51 9.29
CA LYS A 72 -8.39 -2.07 8.56
C LYS A 72 -8.37 -1.61 7.11
N PHE A 73 -8.51 -2.58 6.21
CA PHE A 73 -8.54 -2.35 4.77
C PHE A 73 -9.74 -3.02 4.13
N ASN A 74 -10.24 -2.44 3.03
CA ASN A 74 -11.23 -3.08 2.16
C ASN A 74 -10.60 -3.39 0.81
N VAL A 75 -10.74 -4.61 0.34
CA VAL A 75 -10.31 -5.02 -1.01
C VAL A 75 -11.52 -5.47 -1.84
N LYS A 76 -11.45 -5.27 -3.16
CA LYS A 76 -12.43 -5.83 -4.10
C LYS A 76 -12.39 -7.35 -4.06
N ARG A 77 -13.56 -7.97 -4.19
CA ARG A 77 -13.77 -9.39 -3.87
C ARG A 77 -13.43 -10.38 -5.01
N ASP A 78 -12.94 -9.95 -6.16
CA ASP A 78 -12.84 -10.84 -7.33
C ASP A 78 -11.42 -11.09 -7.88
N SER A 79 -10.37 -10.52 -7.28
CA SER A 79 -9.00 -10.81 -7.74
C SER A 79 -8.43 -12.12 -7.15
N LYS A 80 -7.75 -12.92 -7.99
CA LYS A 80 -6.96 -14.09 -7.54
C LYS A 80 -6.01 -13.75 -6.38
N LYS A 81 -5.44 -12.54 -6.41
CA LYS A 81 -4.53 -12.01 -5.39
C LYS A 81 -5.16 -11.99 -4.00
N VAL A 82 -6.43 -11.58 -3.90
CA VAL A 82 -7.19 -11.56 -2.63
C VAL A 82 -7.42 -12.97 -2.08
N TYR A 83 -7.68 -13.96 -2.94
CA TYR A 83 -7.85 -15.34 -2.50
C TYR A 83 -6.56 -15.93 -1.91
N GLU A 84 -5.40 -15.54 -2.42
CA GLU A 84 -4.12 -15.98 -1.88
C GLU A 84 -3.85 -15.43 -0.48
N LEU A 85 -4.45 -14.30 -0.11
CA LEU A 85 -4.29 -13.71 1.21
C LEU A 85 -4.89 -14.55 2.34
N TYR A 86 -5.92 -15.37 2.05
CA TYR A 86 -6.54 -16.22 3.07
C TYR A 86 -5.55 -17.18 3.74
N LYS A 87 -4.50 -17.63 3.04
CA LYS A 87 -3.49 -18.56 3.60
C LYS A 87 -2.66 -17.92 4.71
N PHE A 88 -2.60 -16.58 4.75
CA PHE A 88 -1.84 -15.83 5.74
C PHE A 88 -2.68 -15.36 6.93
N ALA A 89 -4.02 -15.42 6.82
CA ALA A 89 -4.89 -15.06 7.94
C ALA A 89 -4.60 -15.95 9.16
N GLY A 90 -4.48 -15.32 10.32
CA GLY A 90 -4.08 -15.93 11.59
C GLY A 90 -2.56 -15.99 11.84
N ASN A 91 -1.72 -15.56 10.89
CA ASN A 91 -0.26 -15.64 10.99
C ASN A 91 0.41 -14.26 11.07
N ASN A 92 1.63 -14.24 11.59
CA ASN A 92 2.48 -13.06 11.54
C ASN A 92 3.02 -12.89 10.12
N VAL A 93 2.92 -11.68 9.59
CA VAL A 93 3.32 -11.34 8.23
C VAL A 93 4.09 -10.03 8.19
N LYS A 94 4.98 -9.94 7.20
CA LYS A 94 5.48 -8.65 6.73
C LYS A 94 4.42 -8.04 5.83
N LEU A 95 3.97 -6.84 6.18
CA LEU A 95 3.02 -6.04 5.41
C LEU A 95 3.76 -4.82 4.88
N GLU A 96 3.72 -4.63 3.56
CA GLU A 96 4.17 -3.39 2.91
C GLU A 96 2.94 -2.61 2.45
N ILE A 97 2.93 -1.31 2.73
CA ILE A 97 1.85 -0.39 2.40
C ILE A 97 2.44 0.75 1.58
N GLN A 98 1.93 0.91 0.37
CA GLN A 98 2.28 2.01 -0.51
C GLN A 98 1.02 2.77 -0.90
N GLN A 99 1.00 4.09 -0.73
CA GLN A 99 -0.14 4.91 -1.16
C GLN A 99 -0.24 4.90 -2.69
N SER A 100 -1.42 4.57 -3.22
CA SER A 100 -1.74 4.72 -4.65
C SER A 100 -2.17 6.16 -4.95
N GLN A 101 -1.92 6.61 -6.19
CA GLN A 101 -2.46 7.88 -6.70
C GLN A 101 -3.93 7.75 -7.13
N MET A 102 -4.46 6.53 -7.20
CA MET A 102 -5.84 6.23 -7.55
C MET A 102 -6.80 6.79 -6.49
N SER A 103 -7.90 7.37 -6.95
CA SER A 103 -8.98 7.82 -6.07
C SER A 103 -9.87 6.65 -5.61
N ILE A 104 -10.64 6.83 -4.53
CA ILE A 104 -11.55 5.79 -4.06
C ILE A 104 -12.62 5.44 -5.10
N ASP A 105 -13.21 6.46 -5.74
CA ASP A 105 -14.27 6.26 -6.72
C ASP A 105 -13.74 5.47 -7.93
N GLU A 106 -12.60 5.89 -8.46
CA GLU A 106 -11.87 5.20 -9.53
C GLU A 106 -11.51 3.76 -9.13
N PHE A 107 -11.04 3.54 -7.90
CA PHE A 107 -10.75 2.19 -7.41
C PHE A 107 -11.98 1.30 -7.41
N TYR A 108 -13.17 1.81 -7.10
CA TYR A 108 -14.41 1.02 -7.13
C TYR A 108 -14.99 0.86 -8.54
N GLU A 109 -14.81 1.84 -9.42
CA GLU A 109 -15.28 1.84 -10.81
C GLU A 109 -14.39 1.05 -11.77
N ALA A 110 -13.08 0.95 -11.50
CA ALA A 110 -12.14 0.24 -12.34
C ALA A 110 -12.56 -1.22 -12.56
N GLU A 111 -12.73 -1.62 -13.82
CA GLU A 111 -12.87 -3.02 -14.17
C GLU A 111 -11.53 -3.73 -13.90
N GLU A 112 -11.61 -4.93 -13.34
CA GLU A 112 -10.43 -5.65 -12.83
C GLU A 112 -9.51 -6.07 -13.97
N ASP A 113 -8.56 -5.22 -14.39
CA ASP A 113 -7.40 -5.62 -15.23
C ASP A 113 -6.30 -4.54 -15.35
N GLU A 114 -6.39 -3.37 -14.70
CA GLU A 114 -5.30 -2.40 -14.71
C GLU A 114 -4.29 -2.72 -13.59
N GLU A 115 -3.27 -3.50 -13.96
CA GLU A 115 -2.04 -3.63 -13.20
C GLU A 115 -1.46 -2.22 -12.98
N GLU A 116 -1.57 -1.68 -11.76
CA GLU A 116 -0.84 -0.46 -11.40
C GLU A 116 0.65 -0.73 -11.58
N GLU A 117 1.22 -0.20 -12.67
CA GLU A 117 2.66 -0.17 -12.90
C GLU A 117 3.30 0.55 -11.71
N GLU A 118 4.16 -0.16 -10.98
CA GLU A 118 4.99 0.45 -9.96
C GLU A 118 5.85 1.53 -10.64
N GLU A 119 5.50 2.79 -10.41
CA GLU A 119 6.34 3.94 -10.70
C GLU A 119 7.68 3.74 -9.97
N THR A 120 8.63 3.10 -10.65
CA THR A 120 10.02 3.04 -10.22
C THR A 120 10.51 4.48 -10.20
N SER A 121 10.51 5.10 -9.01
CA SER A 121 11.21 6.35 -8.79
C SER A 121 12.71 6.09 -9.00
N ASN A 122 13.14 6.21 -10.26
CA ASN A 122 14.54 6.25 -10.64
C ASN A 122 15.06 7.64 -10.29
N ASP A 123 15.45 7.76 -9.04
CA ASP A 123 16.02 8.93 -8.41
C ASP A 123 17.43 9.19 -8.99
N GLN A 124 17.51 9.82 -10.16
CA GLN A 124 18.74 10.46 -10.66
C GLN A 124 18.42 11.73 -11.45
N ILE A 125 18.34 12.84 -10.74
CA ILE A 125 18.70 14.14 -11.29
C ILE A 125 20.23 14.17 -11.30
N SER A 126 20.85 14.09 -12.49
CA SER A 126 22.21 14.60 -12.69
C SER A 126 22.09 15.85 -13.53
N MET A 127 22.36 16.98 -12.88
CA MET A 127 22.33 18.32 -13.43
C MET A 127 23.78 18.78 -13.55
N ASP A 128 24.43 18.41 -14.65
CA ASP A 128 25.77 18.86 -15.07
C ASP A 128 25.70 18.92 -16.61
N GLU A 129 26.02 19.99 -17.33
CA GLU A 129 26.83 21.15 -17.05
C GLU A 129 26.44 22.22 -18.09
N VAL A 130 25.98 23.40 -17.67
CA VAL A 130 25.95 24.57 -18.54
C VAL A 130 27.35 25.15 -18.51
N ASN A 131 28.10 25.01 -19.60
CA ASN A 131 29.22 25.91 -19.84
C ASN A 131 29.20 26.45 -21.27
N GLN A 132 29.16 27.78 -21.33
CA GLN A 132 29.30 28.59 -22.53
C GLN A 132 30.72 28.41 -23.08
N GLN A 133 30.88 28.53 -24.40
CA GLN A 133 31.62 29.61 -25.08
C GLN A 133 32.41 29.14 -26.32
N SER A 134 32.12 29.85 -27.42
CA SER A 134 33.04 30.33 -28.47
C SER A 134 33.34 29.48 -29.72
N SER A 135 32.96 30.11 -30.85
CA SER A 135 33.76 30.41 -32.06
C SER A 135 34.08 29.33 -33.11
N ASP A 136 33.64 29.71 -34.32
CA ASP A 136 34.36 29.69 -35.61
C ASP A 136 34.15 28.53 -36.62
N THR A 137 33.60 28.97 -37.76
CA THR A 137 34.02 28.72 -39.16
C THR A 137 33.92 27.30 -39.74
N GLU A 138 33.02 27.12 -40.72
CA GLU A 138 33.35 27.04 -42.17
C GLU A 138 32.09 27.27 -43.03
#